data_AF-A0A0C3RLD8-F1
#
_entry.id   AF-A0A0C3RLD8-F1
#
_cell.length_a   1.000
_cell.length_b   1.000
_cell.length_c   1.000
_cell.angle_alpha   90.00
_cell.angle_beta   90.00
_cell.angle_gamma   90.00
#
_symmetry.space_group_name_H-M   'P 1'
#
loop_
_entity.id
_entity.type
_entity.pdbx_description
1 polymer ?
#
loop_
_entity_poly.entity_id
_entity_poly.type
_entity_poly.pdbx_seq_one_letter_code
_entity_poly.pdbx_strand_id
1 'polypeptide(L)'
;MEFLKKVVYILNLCLYVFFALFFIFTKQWLFGGIILVSSGVFVIGYKLSESMMVSRRDRYRNSEWGLFLKKIVWANNGALMTFALLVIVVVWLGNEQIAGLFIGE
;
A
#
# COMPACT_ATOMS: atom_id res chain seq x y z
N MET A 1 11.72 -20.84 5.38
CA MET A 1 10.47 -20.10 5.09
C MET A 1 10.54 -18.62 5.43
N GLU A 2 11.21 -18.20 6.51
CA GLU A 2 11.31 -16.77 6.87
C GLU A 2 12.01 -15.90 5.82
N PHE A 3 13.05 -16.42 5.16
CA PHE A 3 13.73 -15.69 4.09
C PHE A 3 12.77 -15.32 2.96
N LEU A 4 11.98 -16.27 2.47
CA LEU A 4 11.01 -16.03 1.40
C LEU A 4 9.93 -15.03 1.83
N LYS A 5 9.45 -15.08 3.09
CA LYS A 5 8.53 -14.07 3.66
C LYS A 5 9.15 -12.66 3.61
N LYS A 6 10.41 -12.52 4.01
CA LYS A 6 11.14 -11.23 3.94
C LYS A 6 11.31 -10.75 2.50
N VAL A 7 11.67 -11.64 1.58
CA VAL A 7 11.82 -11.31 0.14
C VAL A 7 10.51 -10.79 -0.43
N VAL A 8 9.39 -11.48 -0.20
CA VAL A 8 8.07 -11.05 -0.70
C VAL A 8 7.65 -9.69 -0.11
N TYR A 9 7.90 -9.48 1.18
CA TYR A 9 7.63 -8.18 1.82
C TYR A 9 8.45 -7.05 1.21
N ILE A 10 9.76 -7.26 1.03
CA ILE A 10 10.68 -6.28 0.44
C ILE A 10 10.29 -5.99 -1.01
N LEU A 11 9.98 -7.02 -1.80
CA LEU A 11 9.51 -6.84 -3.18
C LEU A 11 8.26 -5.98 -3.26
N ASN A 12 7.28 -6.20 -2.36
CA ASN A 12 6.06 -5.38 -2.31
C ASN A 12 6.40 -3.91 -2.01
N LEU A 13 7.25 -3.67 -1.01
CA LEU A 13 7.69 -2.33 -0.65
C LEU A 13 8.48 -1.65 -1.78
N CYS A 14 9.36 -2.39 -2.45
CA CYS A 14 10.11 -1.90 -3.60
C CYS A 14 9.19 -1.49 -4.75
N LEU A 15 8.08 -2.21 -4.98
CA LEU A 15 7.10 -1.80 -6.00
C LEU A 15 6.48 -0.43 -5.66
N TYR A 16 6.08 -0.19 -4.41
CA TYR A 16 5.55 1.11 -4.00
C TYR A 16 6.58 2.24 -4.19
N VAL A 17 7.82 2.02 -3.75
CA VAL A 17 8.89 3.01 -3.89
C VAL A 17 9.23 3.25 -5.37
N PHE A 18 9.25 2.19 -6.18
CA PHE A 18 9.48 2.28 -7.62
C PHE A 18 8.41 3.13 -8.30
N PHE A 19 7.13 2.86 -8.07
CA PHE A 19 6.04 3.66 -8.64
C PHE A 19 6.07 5.10 -8.15
N ALA A 20 6.29 5.32 -6.86
CA ALA A 20 6.44 6.66 -6.30
C ALA A 20 7.53 7.47 -7.02
N LEU A 21 8.73 6.90 -7.17
CA LEU A 21 9.84 7.55 -7.84
C LEU A 21 9.56 7.74 -9.33
N PHE A 22 8.98 6.75 -10.00
CA PHE A 22 8.60 6.85 -11.40
C PHE A 22 7.71 8.07 -11.65
N PHE A 23 6.66 8.27 -10.86
CA PHE A 23 5.75 9.41 -10.99
C PHE A 23 6.40 10.76 -10.61
N ILE A 24 7.35 10.76 -9.68
CA ILE A 24 8.15 11.97 -9.38
C ILE A 24 9.01 12.35 -10.60
N PHE A 25 9.68 11.38 -11.23
CA PHE A 25 10.51 11.62 -12.41
C PHE A 25 9.70 12.06 -13.64
N THR A 26 8.44 11.64 -13.76
CA THR A 26 7.52 12.12 -14.83
C THR A 26 6.89 13.47 -14.52
N LYS A 27 7.43 14.24 -13.54
CA LYS A 27 6.94 15.55 -13.09
C LYS A 27 5.55 15.54 -12.41
N GLN A 28 5.01 14.37 -12.08
CA GLN A 28 3.75 14.22 -11.33
C GLN A 28 4.02 14.11 -9.82
N TRP A 29 4.59 15.18 -9.26
CA TRP A 29 5.07 15.24 -7.87
C TRP A 29 4.00 14.88 -6.84
N LEU A 30 2.78 15.38 -7.03
CA LEU A 30 1.67 15.12 -6.10
C LEU A 30 1.23 13.66 -6.14
N PHE A 31 1.15 13.06 -7.31
CA PHE A 31 0.78 11.65 -7.46
C PHE A 31 1.84 10.72 -6.86
N GLY A 32 3.12 10.99 -7.13
CA GLY A 32 4.23 10.28 -6.51
C GLY A 32 4.26 10.46 -4.98
N GLY A 33 3.92 11.66 -4.48
CA GLY A 33 3.77 11.96 -3.06
C GLY A 33 2.65 11.16 -2.38
N ILE A 34 1.49 11.03 -3.03
CA ILE A 34 0.36 10.22 -2.51
C ILE A 34 0.78 8.73 -2.40
N ILE A 35 1.52 8.22 -3.39
CA ILE A 35 2.03 6.84 -3.36
C ILE A 35 3.05 6.65 -2.23
N LEU A 36 3.94 7.63 -1.99
CA LEU A 36 4.87 7.58 -0.85
C LEU A 36 4.15 7.55 0.49
N VAL A 37 3.14 8.41 0.69
CA VAL A 37 2.35 8.41 1.92
C VAL A 37 1.64 7.07 2.10
N SER A 38 1.07 6.52 1.03
CA SER A 38 0.40 5.21 1.03
C SER A 38 1.38 4.07 1.35
N SER A 39 2.64 4.16 0.91
CA SER A 39 3.70 3.20 1.26
C SER A 39 4.04 3.22 2.75
N GLY A 40 3.94 4.37 3.42
CA GLY A 40 4.08 4.48 4.88
C GLY A 40 2.95 3.74 5.60
N VAL A 41 1.72 3.87 5.10
CA VAL A 41 0.56 3.14 5.64
C VAL A 41 0.70 1.63 5.44
N PHE A 42 1.30 1.17 4.34
CA PHE A 42 1.60 -0.24 4.15
C PHE A 42 2.51 -0.78 5.28
N VAL A 43 3.60 -0.08 5.62
CA VAL A 43 4.54 -0.50 6.67
C VAL A 43 3.85 -0.54 8.04
N ILE A 44 3.06 0.48 8.36
CA ILE A 44 2.32 0.56 9.62
C ILE A 44 1.24 -0.52 9.67
N GLY A 45 0.45 -0.66 8.61
CA GLY A 45 -0.61 -1.66 8.47
C GLY A 45 -0.08 -3.09 8.58
N TYR A 46 1.10 -3.37 8.03
CA TYR A 46 1.76 -4.66 8.19
C TYR A 46 2.13 -4.94 9.65
N LYS A 47 2.67 -3.96 10.39
CA LYS A 47 2.95 -4.13 11.84
C LYS A 47 1.66 -4.31 12.65
N LEU A 48 0.62 -3.52 12.36
CA LEU A 48 -0.68 -3.59 13.04
C LEU A 48 -1.46 -4.87 12.73
N SER A 49 -1.23 -5.50 11.57
CA SER A 49 -1.92 -6.74 11.19
C SER A 49 -1.74 -7.87 12.20
N GLU A 50 -0.62 -7.88 12.93
CA GLU A 50 -0.32 -8.87 13.96
C GLU A 50 -1.24 -8.78 15.17
N SER A 51 -1.63 -7.57 15.56
CA SER A 51 -2.54 -7.33 16.68
C SER A 51 -4.00 -7.29 16.26
N MET A 52 -4.30 -6.73 15.08
CA MET A 52 -5.68 -6.45 14.66
C MET A 52 -6.33 -7.56 13.83
N MET A 53 -5.55 -8.30 13.04
CA MET A 53 -6.11 -9.22 12.04
C MET A 53 -5.85 -10.71 12.34
N VAL A 54 -4.78 -11.02 13.07
CA VAL A 54 -4.44 -12.40 13.41
C VAL A 54 -5.10 -12.79 14.72
N SER A 55 -6.23 -13.51 14.65
CA SER A 55 -6.85 -14.09 15.84
C SER A 55 -6.03 -15.27 16.37
N ARG A 56 -6.20 -15.62 17.67
CA ARG A 56 -5.59 -16.83 18.24
C ARG A 56 -6.03 -18.10 17.49
N ARG A 57 -7.27 -18.14 16.97
CA ARG A 57 -7.82 -19.28 16.22
C ARG A 57 -7.18 -19.45 14.84
N ASP A 58 -6.82 -18.35 14.19
CA ASP A 58 -6.14 -18.40 12.88
C ASP A 58 -4.78 -19.10 12.96
N ARG A 59 -4.10 -19.04 14.12
CA ARG A 59 -2.80 -19.72 14.33
C ARG A 59 -2.89 -21.25 14.34
N TYR A 60 -4.05 -21.80 14.69
CA TYR A 60 -4.25 -23.26 14.72
C TYR A 60 -4.77 -23.82 13.40
N ARG A 61 -5.42 -22.99 12.58
CA ARG A 61 -6.10 -23.44 11.35
C ARG A 61 -5.34 -23.10 10.07
N ASN A 62 -4.55 -22.03 10.07
CA ASN A 62 -3.79 -21.61 8.90
C ASN A 62 -2.31 -21.93 9.04
N SER A 63 -1.68 -22.30 7.93
CA SER A 63 -0.23 -22.41 7.85
C SER A 63 0.42 -21.04 8.10
N GLU A 64 1.68 -21.05 8.54
CA GLU A 64 2.46 -19.81 8.70
C GLU A 64 2.48 -18.93 7.45
N TRP A 65 2.38 -19.55 6.27
CA TRP A 65 2.28 -18.86 4.99
C TRP A 65 0.93 -18.21 4.76
N GLY A 66 -0.16 -18.90 5.09
CA GLY A 66 -1.50 -18.32 5.03
C GLY A 66 -1.64 -17.10 5.93
N LEU A 67 -1.06 -17.16 7.14
CA LEU A 67 -1.02 -16.01 8.05
C LEU A 67 -0.22 -14.84 7.47
N PHE A 68 0.95 -15.10 6.87
CA PHE A 68 1.76 -14.06 6.23
C PHE A 68 1.03 -13.38 5.07
N LEU A 69 0.40 -14.17 4.17
CA LEU A 69 -0.39 -13.61 3.07
C LEU A 69 -1.56 -12.78 3.58
N LYS A 70 -2.25 -13.23 4.64
CA LYS A 70 -3.32 -12.49 5.28
C LYS A 70 -2.84 -11.13 5.81
N LYS A 71 -1.67 -11.07 6.45
CA LYS A 71 -1.02 -9.82 6.89
C LYS A 71 -0.69 -8.87 5.72
N ILE A 72 -0.14 -9.41 4.61
CA ILE A 72 0.18 -8.61 3.41
C ILE A 72 -1.08 -8.06 2.75
N VAL A 73 -2.13 -8.87 2.59
CA VAL A 73 -3.39 -8.43 1.98
C VAL A 73 -4.02 -7.30 2.80
N TRP A 74 -3.98 -7.38 4.12
CA TRP A 74 -4.45 -6.30 4.99
C TRP A 74 -3.64 -5.01 4.82
N ALA A 75 -2.32 -5.11 4.84
CA ALA A 75 -1.44 -3.97 4.65
C ALA A 75 -1.68 -3.30 3.29
N ASN A 76 -1.83 -4.11 2.23
CA ASN A 76 -2.12 -3.61 0.88
C ASN A 76 -3.50 -2.96 0.77
N ASN A 77 -4.53 -3.55 1.37
CA ASN A 77 -5.85 -2.94 1.38
C ASN A 77 -5.83 -1.59 2.12
N GLY A 78 -5.13 -1.50 3.26
CA GLY A 78 -4.98 -0.23 3.99
C GLY A 78 -4.25 0.84 3.16
N ALA A 79 -3.19 0.45 2.46
CA ALA A 79 -2.46 1.36 1.57
C ALA A 79 -3.31 1.82 0.38
N LEU A 80 -4.05 0.91 -0.27
CA LEU A 80 -4.92 1.23 -1.41
C LEU A 80 -6.11 2.12 -0.99
N MET A 81 -6.71 1.88 0.18
CA MET A 81 -7.77 2.74 0.70
C MET A 81 -7.26 4.15 1.00
N THR A 82 -6.05 4.27 1.58
CA THR A 82 -5.45 5.58 1.84
C THR A 82 -5.12 6.30 0.54
N PHE A 83 -4.57 5.59 -0.45
CA PHE A 83 -4.32 6.10 -1.79
C PHE A 83 -5.61 6.66 -2.40
N ALA A 84 -6.69 5.87 -2.41
CA ALA A 84 -7.97 6.29 -2.96
C ALA A 84 -8.56 7.52 -2.24
N LEU A 85 -8.51 7.55 -0.91
CA LEU A 85 -8.99 8.69 -0.12
C LEU A 85 -8.18 9.96 -0.42
N LEU A 86 -6.86 9.86 -0.48
CA LEU A 86 -6.00 11.00 -0.80
C LEU A 86 -6.23 11.51 -2.22
N VAL A 87 -6.43 10.62 -3.20
CA VAL A 87 -6.79 11.01 -4.57
C VAL A 87 -8.12 11.76 -4.57
N ILE A 88 -9.16 11.25 -3.89
CA ILE A 88 -10.47 11.91 -3.80
C ILE A 88 -10.33 13.31 -3.19
N VAL A 89 -9.60 13.45 -2.08
CA VAL A 89 -9.37 14.74 -1.42
C VAL A 89 -8.66 15.73 -2.36
N VAL A 90 -7.61 15.30 -3.05
CA VAL A 90 -6.84 16.17 -3.94
C VAL A 90 -7.65 16.58 -5.17
N VAL A 91 -8.48 15.68 -5.73
CA VAL A 91 -9.42 16.02 -6.80
C VAL A 91 -10.47 17.02 -6.31
N TRP A 92 -11.01 16.83 -5.10
CA TRP A 92 -11.98 17.75 -4.52
C TRP A 92 -11.41 19.15 -4.26
N LEU A 93 -10.11 19.25 -3.96
CA LEU A 93 -9.38 20.52 -3.84
C LEU A 93 -9.11 21.21 -5.20
N GLY A 94 -9.62 20.68 -6.31
CA GLY A 94 -9.55 21.31 -7.63
C GLY A 94 -8.24 21.07 -8.37
N ASN A 95 -7.52 19.98 -8.06
CA ASN A 95 -6.27 19.68 -8.76
C ASN A 95 -6.50 19.00 -10.11
N GLU A 96 -6.46 19.80 -11.17
CA GLU A 96 -6.69 19.39 -12.56
C GLU A 96 -5.68 18.34 -13.06
N GLN A 97 -4.43 18.33 -12.57
CA GLN A 97 -3.42 17.36 -13.01
C GLN A 97 -3.78 15.92 -12.64
N ILE A 98 -4.35 15.73 -11.44
CA ILE A 98 -4.75 14.40 -10.98
C ILE A 98 -6.13 14.06 -11.53
N ALA A 99 -7.05 15.03 -11.62
CA ALA A 99 -8.36 14.82 -12.24
C ALA A 99 -8.24 14.38 -13.71
N GLY A 100 -7.39 15.04 -14.50
CA GLY A 100 -7.14 14.70 -15.90
C GLY A 100 -6.59 13.29 -16.10
N LEU A 101 -5.76 12.81 -15.16
CA LEU A 101 -5.22 11.44 -15.19
C LEU A 101 -6.31 10.35 -15.10
N PHE A 102 -7.44 10.65 -14.45
CA PHE A 102 -8.55 9.72 -14.26
C PHE A 102 -9.72 9.95 -15.21
N ILE A 103 -9.90 11.18 -15.71
CA ILE A 103 -11.02 11.56 -16.58
C ILE A 103 -10.65 11.39 -18.07
N GLY A 104 -9.35 11.35 -18.42
CA GLY A 104 -8.89 10.99 -19.77
C GLY A 104 -9.04 12.08 -20.82
N GLU A 105 -8.87 13.35 -20.42
CA GLU A 105 -8.71 14.47 -21.36
C GLU A 105 -7.27 14.60 -21.88
#